data_AF-A0A7S8E7N0-F1
#
_entry.id   AF-A0A7S8E7N0-F1
#
_cell.length_a   1.000
_cell.length_b   1.000
_cell.length_c   1.000
_cell.angle_alpha   90.00
_cell.angle_beta   90.00
_cell.angle_gamma   90.00
#
_symmetry.space_group_name_H-M   'P 1'
#
loop_
_entity.id
_entity.type
_entity.pdbx_description
1 polymer ?
#
loop_
_entity_poly.entity_id
_entity_poly.type
_entity_poly.pdbx_seq_one_letter_code
_entity_poly.pdbx_strand_id
1 'polypeptide(L)' 'MDDIPTRSLAESDNYAIWTSVEPDGETVYHLELGSVTLHFFVEEWEELAGLLQAAMGGGGSKGKKR' A
#
# COMPACT_ATOMS: atom_id res chain seq x y z
N MET A 1 -22.34 16.29 -0.32
CA MET A 1 -21.38 15.32 0.24
C MET A 1 -20.50 14.95 -0.92
N ASP A 2 -19.26 15.44 -0.91
CA ASP A 2 -18.24 14.95 -1.83
C ASP A 2 -17.98 13.50 -1.44
N ASP A 3 -18.50 12.58 -2.23
CA ASP A 3 -18.30 11.14 -2.04
C ASP A 3 -16.85 10.84 -2.43
N ILE A 4 -16.01 10.51 -1.45
CA ILE A 4 -14.62 10.13 -1.69
C ILE A 4 -14.66 8.70 -2.24
N PRO A 5 -14.32 8.47 -3.52
CA PRO A 5 -14.37 7.13 -4.09
C PRO A 5 -13.39 6.21 -3.36
N THR A 6 -13.89 5.07 -2.85
CA THR A 6 -13.05 4.08 -2.17
C THR A 6 -13.09 2.72 -2.86
N ARG A 7 -12.02 1.94 -2.69
CA ARG A 7 -11.91 0.58 -3.24
C ARG A 7 -11.10 -0.34 -2.34
N SER A 8 -11.68 -1.46 -1.92
CA SER A 8 -10.96 -2.54 -1.24
C SER A 8 -10.01 -3.27 -2.19
N LEU A 9 -8.79 -3.53 -1.73
CA LEU A 9 -7.75 -4.26 -2.48
C LEU A 9 -7.54 -5.67 -1.93
N ALA A 10 -7.44 -5.79 -0.61
CA ALA A 10 -7.27 -7.07 0.08
C ALA A 10 -7.74 -6.95 1.53
N GLU A 11 -8.26 -8.03 2.10
CA GLU A 11 -8.68 -8.08 3.50
C GLU A 11 -8.43 -9.46 4.09
N SER A 12 -8.31 -9.50 5.41
CA SER A 12 -8.21 -10.68 6.25
C SER A 12 -8.93 -10.39 7.56
N ASP A 13 -8.95 -11.36 8.47
CA ASP A 13 -9.67 -11.21 9.75
C ASP A 13 -9.19 -10.01 10.60
N ASN A 14 -7.92 -9.59 10.46
CA ASN A 14 -7.32 -8.53 11.30
C ASN A 14 -6.72 -7.37 10.51
N TYR A 15 -6.66 -7.47 9.19
CA TYR A 15 -5.95 -6.52 8.33
C TYR A 15 -6.75 -6.22 7.08
N ALA A 16 -6.77 -4.95 6.66
CA ALA A 16 -7.38 -4.55 5.41
C ALA A 16 -6.49 -3.55 4.66
N ILE A 17 -6.54 -3.62 3.33
CA ILE A 17 -5.92 -2.68 2.42
C ILE A 17 -7.00 -2.15 1.49
N TRP A 18 -7.13 -0.84 1.42
CA TRP A 18 -8.08 -0.15 0.55
C TRP A 18 -7.50 1.18 0.07
N THR A 19 -8.11 1.78 -0.95
CA THR A 19 -7.68 3.08 -1.50
C THR A 19 -8.80 4.10 -1.45
N SER A 20 -8.45 5.38 -1.32
CA SER A 20 -9.33 6.52 -1.60
C SER A 20 -8.79 7.35 -2.76
N VAL A 21 -9.67 8.05 -3.48
CA VAL A 21 -9.30 9.12 -4.42
C VAL A 21 -9.68 10.45 -3.78
N GLU A 22 -8.67 11.20 -3.36
CA GLU A 22 -8.84 12.49 -2.70
C GLU A 22 -9.37 13.56 -3.67
N PRO A 23 -9.89 14.71 -3.17
CA PRO A 23 -10.51 15.73 -4.02
C PRO A 23 -9.57 16.36 -5.06
N ASP A 24 -8.26 16.27 -4.86
CA ASP A 24 -7.22 16.69 -5.81
C ASP A 24 -6.91 15.63 -6.88
N GLY A 25 -7.54 14.45 -6.80
CA GLY A 25 -7.33 13.31 -7.68
C GLY A 25 -6.20 12.38 -7.25
N GLU A 26 -5.54 12.63 -6.11
CA GLU A 26 -4.49 11.75 -5.61
C GLU A 26 -5.08 10.47 -5.03
N THR A 27 -4.41 9.34 -5.30
CA THR A 27 -4.78 8.04 -4.73
C THR A 27 -4.00 7.81 -3.44
N VAL A 28 -4.71 7.57 -2.35
CA VAL A 28 -4.12 7.22 -1.05
C VAL A 28 -4.38 5.76 -0.75
N TYR A 29 -3.35 5.03 -0.33
CA TYR A 29 -3.45 3.66 0.15
C TYR A 29 -3.57 3.64 1.67
N HIS A 30 -4.52 2.85 2.16
CA HIS A 30 -4.84 2.69 3.57
C HIS A 30 -4.55 1.26 3.98
N LEU A 31 -3.65 1.07 4.94
CA LEU A 31 -3.38 -0.23 5.57
C LEU A 31 -3.89 -0.19 7.01
N GLU A 32 -4.95 -0.95 7.26
CA GLU A 32 -5.57 -1.09 8.58
C GLU A 32 -4.98 -2.28 9.33
N LEU A 33 -4.50 -2.02 10.55
CA LEU A 33 -3.83 -2.97 11.44
C LEU A 33 -4.59 -3.14 12.76
N GLY A 34 -5.92 -3.05 12.71
CA GLY A 34 -6.81 -3.10 13.86
C GLY A 34 -6.86 -1.76 14.61
N SER A 35 -5.86 -1.46 15.43
CA SER A 35 -5.85 -0.22 16.24
C SER A 35 -5.15 0.96 15.58
N VAL A 36 -4.55 0.74 14.41
CA VAL A 36 -3.77 1.75 13.66
C VAL A 36 -4.12 1.63 12.18
N THR A 37 -4.28 2.77 11.53
CA THR A 37 -4.36 2.86 10.06
C THR A 37 -3.18 3.68 9.56
N LEU A 38 -2.46 3.13 8.60
CA LEU A 38 -1.36 3.82 7.92
C LEU A 38 -1.85 4.32 6.57
N HIS A 39 -1.51 5.57 6.25
CA HIS A 39 -1.87 6.23 5.00
C HIS A 39 -0.60 6.47 4.20
N PHE A 40 -0.64 6.15 2.91
CA PHE A 40 0.50 6.28 2.01
C PHE A 40 0.05 6.93 0.72
N PHE A 41 0.86 7.85 0.21
CA PHE A 41 0.80 8.19 -1.21
C PHE A 41 1.28 7.02 -2.05
N VAL A 42 0.99 7.06 -3.35
CA VAL A 42 1.33 5.98 -4.30
C VAL A 42 2.82 5.59 -4.22
N GLU A 43 3.73 6.57 -4.18
CA GLU A 43 5.18 6.31 -4.15
C GLU A 43 5.62 5.59 -2.87
N GLU A 44 5.10 6.01 -1.71
CA GLU A 44 5.42 5.40 -0.41
C GLU A 44 4.85 3.97 -0.32
N TRP A 45 3.65 3.76 -0.88
CA TRP A 45 3.03 2.44 -0.94
C TRP A 45 3.85 1.47 -1.81
N GLU A 46 4.31 1.91 -2.98
CA GLU A 46 5.16 1.10 -3.85
C GLU A 46 6.48 0.73 -3.18
N GLU A 47 7.10 1.66 -2.44
CA GLU A 47 8.31 1.39 -1.66
C GLU A 47 8.07 0.34 -0.57
N LEU A 48 7.00 0.50 0.23
CA LEU A 48 6.63 -0.45 1.27
C LEU A 48 6.34 -1.85 0.67
N ALA A 49 5.56 -1.91 -0.41
CA ALA A 49 5.24 -3.17 -1.08
C ALA A 49 6.51 -3.86 -1.61
N GLY A 50 7.45 -3.09 -2.17
CA GLY A 50 8.76 -3.58 -2.58
C GLY A 50 9.58 -4.14 -1.41
N LEU A 51 9.59 -3.46 -0.28
CA LEU A 51 10.27 -3.90 0.94
C LEU A 51 9.69 -5.22 1.47
N LEU A 52 8.36 -5.34 1.54
CA LEU A 52 7.68 -6.57 1.97
C LEU A 52 7.96 -7.73 1.02
N GLN A 53 7.92 -7.50 -0.30
CA GLN A 53 8.29 -8.52 -1.28
C GLN A 53 9.74 -9.00 -1.12
N ALA A 54 10.68 -8.09 -0.87
CA ALA A 54 12.07 -8.42 -0.60
C ALA A 54 12.21 -9.25 0.69
N ALA A 55 11.49 -8.90 1.75
CA ALA A 55 11.50 -9.62 3.02
C ALA A 55 10.96 -11.06 2.88
N MET A 56 10.00 -11.29 1.98
CA MET A 56 9.41 -12.62 1.71
C MET A 56 10.29 -13.55 0.86
N GLY A 57 11.52 -13.16 0.53
CA GLY A 57 12.47 -14.00 -0.23
C GLY A 57 12.50 -13.72 -1.72
N GLY A 58 11.80 -12.69 -2.19
CA GLY A 58 11.89 -12.15 -3.56
C GLY A 58 13.15 -11.30 -3.80
N GLY A 59 14.20 -11.48 -3.02
CA GLY A 59 15.49 -10.82 -3.17
C GLY A 59 16.21 -11.28 -4.44
N GLY A 60 15.71 -10.84 -5.59
CA GLY A 60 16.42 -10.86 -6.86
C GLY A 60 17.76 -10.16 -6.67
N SER A 61 18.81 -10.95 -6.53
CA SER A 61 20.18 -10.55 -6.68
C SER A 61 20.31 -9.83 -8.03
N LYS A 62 20.20 -8.50 -8.05
CA LYS A 62 20.79 -7.71 -9.14
C LYS A 62 22.30 -7.84 -8.95
N GLY A 63 22.84 -8.92 -9.53
CA GLY A 63 24.26 -9.14 -9.67
C GLY A 63 24.91 -7.86 -10.15
N LYS A 64 25.77 -7.30 -9.29
CA LYS A 64 26.76 -6.30 -9.63
C LYS A 64 27.59 -6.86 -10.79
N LYS A 65 27.24 -6.51 -12.03
CA LYS A 65 28.10 -6.79 -13.19
C LYS A 65 29.40 -6.01 -12.95
N ARG A 66 30.45 -6.77 -12.70
CA ARG A 66 31.84 -6.32 -12.71
C ARG A 66 32.24 -5.97 -14.14
#